data_AF-A0A5C9CJ95-F1
#
_entry.id   AF-A0A5C9CJ95-F1
#
_cell.length_a   1.000
_cell.length_b   1.000
_cell.length_c   1.000
_cell.angle_alpha   90.00
_cell.angle_beta   90.00
_cell.angle_gamma   90.00
#
_symmetry.space_group_name_H-M   'P 1'
#
loop_
_entity.id
_entity.type
_entity.pdbx_description
1 polymer ?
#
loop_
_entity_poly.entity_id
_entity_poly.type
_entity_poly.pdbx_seq_one_letter_code
_entity_poly.pdbx_strand_id
1 'polypeptide(L)'
;MIYPVPDPKFPFLGVHFTRLVLGGIECGPNAVLAFAREGYTKLDINLRDLFESLTYPGFLRMAATHWRTGCGEMWRSFSKAAFVRSLQRLIPEIRSEHLHSAPSGVRAQALGRDGKLVDDFVIVENDLVVNVLNAPSPAATAALNVGRLIVDKLGTRLA
;
A
#
# COMPACT_ATOMS: atom_id res chain seq x y z
N MET A 1 15.22 -9.38 0.32
CA MET A 1 14.34 -8.60 -0.58
C MET A 1 15.24 -7.85 -1.55
N ILE A 2 14.87 -7.75 -2.83
CA ILE A 2 15.59 -6.96 -3.84
C ILE A 2 14.62 -5.91 -4.38
N TYR A 3 15.00 -4.65 -4.34
CA TYR A 3 14.20 -3.52 -4.81
C TYR A 3 15.11 -2.36 -5.23
N PRO A 4 14.68 -1.46 -6.13
CA PRO A 4 15.48 -0.30 -6.52
C PRO A 4 15.60 0.68 -5.36
N VAL A 5 16.61 1.55 -5.41
CA VAL A 5 16.75 2.64 -4.43
C VAL A 5 15.45 3.47 -4.41
N PRO A 6 14.83 3.70 -3.22
CA PRO A 6 13.60 4.49 -3.12
C PRO A 6 13.77 5.90 -3.67
N ASP A 7 12.82 6.36 -4.48
CA ASP A 7 12.73 7.76 -4.89
C ASP A 7 11.99 8.54 -3.79
N PRO A 8 12.60 9.53 -3.12
CA PRO A 8 11.95 10.32 -2.07
C PRO A 8 10.69 11.08 -2.55
N LYS A 9 10.57 11.31 -3.86
CA LYS A 9 9.41 11.98 -4.45
C LYS A 9 8.26 11.03 -4.71
N PHE A 10 8.45 9.74 -4.44
CA PHE A 10 7.49 8.72 -4.78
C PHE A 10 7.09 7.92 -3.54
N PRO A 11 5.80 7.93 -3.17
CA PRO A 11 5.37 7.40 -1.87
C PRO A 11 5.42 5.88 -1.75
N PHE A 12 5.62 5.15 -2.85
CA PHE A 12 5.52 3.70 -2.84
C PHE A 12 6.67 3.04 -3.58
N LEU A 13 7.02 1.83 -3.14
CA LEU A 13 8.15 1.08 -3.66
C LEU A 13 7.85 0.51 -5.05
N GLY A 14 8.74 0.72 -6.02
CA GLY A 14 8.60 0.11 -7.33
C GLY A 14 8.63 -1.43 -7.31
N VAL A 15 8.86 -2.03 -8.47
CA VAL A 15 8.97 -3.49 -8.57
C VAL A 15 10.01 -4.04 -7.61
N HIS A 16 9.68 -5.16 -6.98
CA HIS A 16 10.52 -5.78 -5.96
C HIS A 16 10.35 -7.30 -5.97
N PHE A 17 11.33 -7.98 -5.38
CA PHE A 17 11.32 -9.41 -5.14
C PHE A 17 11.46 -9.69 -3.64
N THR A 18 10.52 -10.46 -3.11
CA THR A 18 10.48 -10.87 -1.70
C THR A 18 10.55 -12.38 -1.63
N ARG A 19 11.60 -12.91 -0.98
CA ARG A 19 11.69 -14.34 -0.69
C ARG A 19 10.80 -14.64 0.52
N LEU A 20 9.89 -15.58 0.36
CA LEU A 20 8.98 -15.98 1.43
C LEU A 20 9.67 -16.93 2.40
N VAL A 21 9.20 -16.94 3.65
CA VAL A 21 9.74 -17.81 4.72
C VAL A 21 9.56 -19.29 4.38
N LEU A 22 8.41 -19.65 3.78
CA LEU A 22 8.08 -21.02 3.38
C LEU A 22 8.64 -21.40 2.00
N GLY A 23 9.53 -20.59 1.42
CA GLY A 23 10.05 -20.78 0.08
C GLY A 23 9.19 -20.09 -1.00
N GLY A 24 9.73 -20.02 -2.21
CA GLY A 24 9.16 -19.20 -3.29
C GLY A 24 9.58 -17.73 -3.20
N ILE A 25 9.24 -17.00 -4.27
CA ILE A 25 9.56 -15.59 -4.43
C ILE A 25 8.28 -14.90 -4.90
N GLU A 26 7.82 -13.93 -4.12
CA GLU A 26 6.78 -13.01 -4.57
C GLU A 26 7.42 -11.81 -5.26
N CYS A 27 6.76 -11.36 -6.31
CA CYS A 27 7.10 -10.11 -6.96
C CYS A 27 5.84 -9.25 -7.05
N GLY A 28 5.94 -8.03 -6.55
CA GLY A 28 4.87 -7.05 -6.64
C GLY A 28 5.22 -6.00 -7.68
N PRO A 29 4.25 -5.50 -8.47
CA PRO A 29 4.32 -4.12 -8.91
C PRO A 29 4.22 -3.22 -7.67
N ASN A 30 4.21 -1.91 -7.89
CA ASN A 30 3.92 -1.01 -6.80
C ASN A 30 2.43 -1.08 -6.38
N ALA A 31 2.07 -0.31 -5.35
CA ALA A 31 0.72 0.00 -4.97
C ALA A 31 -0.02 0.76 -6.10
N VAL A 32 -1.26 0.34 -6.32
CA VAL A 32 -2.19 0.95 -7.28
C VAL A 32 -3.50 1.27 -6.57
N LEU A 33 -4.32 2.12 -7.20
CA LEU A 33 -5.65 2.44 -6.67
C LEU A 33 -6.53 1.18 -6.68
N ALA A 34 -7.03 0.78 -5.52
CA ALA A 34 -8.11 -0.20 -5.41
C ALA A 34 -9.46 0.49 -5.69
N PHE A 35 -10.35 -0.19 -6.41
CA PHE A 35 -11.66 0.35 -6.78
C PHE A 35 -12.78 0.05 -5.76
N ALA A 36 -12.41 -0.59 -4.65
CA ALA A 36 -13.26 -0.86 -3.50
C ALA A 36 -12.38 -0.98 -2.24
N ARG A 37 -12.94 -0.70 -1.04
CA ARG A 37 -12.22 -0.87 0.23
C ARG A 37 -11.80 -2.31 0.50
N GLU A 38 -12.56 -3.26 -0.02
CA GLU A 38 -12.31 -4.70 0.08
C GLU A 38 -12.17 -5.32 -1.33
N GLY A 39 -11.58 -4.58 -2.28
CA GLY A 39 -11.37 -5.05 -3.65
C GLY A 39 -10.04 -5.78 -3.79
N TYR A 40 -10.08 -7.11 -3.85
CA TYR A 40 -8.90 -7.98 -3.96
C TYR A 40 -8.66 -8.46 -5.40
N THR A 41 -9.58 -8.21 -6.32
CA THR A 41 -9.40 -8.44 -7.75
C THR A 41 -9.42 -7.14 -8.53
N LYS A 42 -8.86 -7.16 -9.75
CA LYS A 42 -8.83 -5.98 -10.64
C LYS A 42 -10.22 -5.50 -11.08
N LEU A 43 -11.24 -6.34 -10.91
CA LEU A 43 -12.62 -6.09 -11.33
C LEU A 43 -13.56 -5.85 -10.15
N ASP A 44 -13.05 -5.89 -8.92
CA ASP A 44 -13.85 -5.57 -7.73
C ASP A 44 -14.05 -4.06 -7.67
N ILE A 45 -15.22 -3.61 -8.14
CA ILE A 45 -15.57 -2.20 -8.23
C ILE A 45 -16.74 -1.92 -7.30
N ASN A 46 -16.53 -1.00 -6.35
CA ASN A 46 -17.59 -0.42 -5.56
C ASN A 46 -17.72 1.05 -5.95
N LEU A 47 -18.81 1.40 -6.63
CA LEU A 47 -19.01 2.75 -7.16
C LEU A 47 -19.07 3.81 -6.05
N ARG A 48 -19.59 3.47 -4.86
CA ARG A 48 -19.62 4.37 -3.71
C ARG A 48 -18.22 4.65 -3.20
N ASP A 49 -17.43 3.61 -2.93
CA ASP A 49 -16.05 3.74 -2.44
C ASP A 49 -15.17 4.49 -3.44
N LEU A 50 -15.33 4.18 -4.73
CA LEU A 50 -14.60 4.84 -5.80
C LEU A 50 -14.99 6.32 -5.91
N PHE A 51 -16.29 6.64 -5.85
CA PHE A 51 -16.74 8.03 -5.84
C PHE A 51 -16.22 8.81 -4.63
N GLU A 52 -16.26 8.23 -3.42
CA GLU A 52 -15.68 8.83 -2.22
C GLU A 52 -14.19 9.11 -2.39
N SER A 53 -13.45 8.15 -2.94
CA SER A 53 -12.00 8.29 -3.18
C SER A 53 -11.70 9.35 -4.25
N LEU A 54 -12.42 9.35 -5.37
CA LEU A 54 -12.21 10.28 -6.48
C LEU A 54 -12.68 11.71 -6.18
N THR A 55 -13.59 11.89 -5.24
CA THR A 55 -14.06 13.23 -4.82
C THR A 55 -13.31 13.77 -3.60
N TYR A 56 -12.51 12.94 -2.93
CA TYR A 56 -11.73 13.38 -1.78
C TYR A 56 -10.64 14.39 -2.20
N PRO A 57 -10.63 15.63 -1.65
CA PRO A 57 -9.70 16.67 -2.08
C PRO A 57 -8.21 16.30 -1.92
N GLY A 58 -7.88 15.54 -0.88
CA GLY A 58 -6.51 15.06 -0.67
C GLY A 58 -6.06 14.10 -1.76
N PHE A 59 -6.95 13.19 -2.19
CA PHE A 59 -6.67 12.24 -3.27
C PHE A 59 -6.46 12.98 -4.58
N LEU A 60 -7.32 13.94 -4.91
CA LEU A 60 -7.19 14.73 -6.13
C LEU A 60 -5.86 15.50 -6.18
N ARG A 61 -5.43 16.10 -5.07
CA ARG A 61 -4.13 16.79 -4.97
C ARG A 61 -2.96 15.83 -5.16
N MET A 62 -2.97 14.71 -4.43
CA MET A 62 -1.93 13.68 -4.54
C MET A 62 -1.84 13.11 -5.97
N ALA A 63 -2.99 12.80 -6.57
CA ALA A 63 -3.10 12.27 -7.92
C ALA A 63 -2.59 13.29 -8.94
N ALA A 64 -2.95 14.58 -8.82
CA ALA A 64 -2.44 15.63 -9.70
C ALA A 64 -0.92 15.76 -9.66
N THR A 65 -0.29 15.55 -8.49
CA THR A 65 1.18 15.57 -8.37
C THR A 65 1.83 14.31 -8.95
N HIS A 66 1.22 13.12 -8.80
CA HIS A 66 1.86 11.83 -9.12
C HIS A 66 1.20 11.06 -10.29
N TRP A 67 0.36 11.71 -11.10
CA TRP A 67 -0.49 11.03 -12.10
C TRP A 67 0.33 10.20 -13.10
N ARG A 68 1.48 10.69 -13.56
CA ARG A 68 2.34 9.98 -14.52
C ARG A 68 2.78 8.63 -13.96
N THR A 69 3.27 8.64 -12.73
CA THR A 69 3.75 7.44 -12.07
C THR A 69 2.58 6.52 -11.71
N GLY A 70 1.48 7.07 -11.20
CA GLY A 70 0.25 6.32 -10.92
C GLY A 70 -0.30 5.59 -12.15
N CYS A 71 -0.43 6.26 -13.29
CA CYS A 71 -0.84 5.64 -14.55
C CYS A 71 0.14 4.55 -15.01
N GLY A 72 1.45 4.77 -14.84
CA GLY A 72 2.48 3.77 -15.16
C GLY A 72 2.42 2.52 -14.28
N GLU A 73 2.08 2.66 -13.00
CA GLU A 73 1.84 1.52 -12.10
C GLU A 73 0.52 0.80 -12.42
N MET A 74 -0.56 1.55 -12.70
CA MET A 74 -1.81 0.97 -13.18
C MET A 74 -1.58 0.11 -14.42
N TRP A 75 -0.88 0.63 -15.43
CA TRP A 75 -0.58 -0.11 -16.65
C TRP A 75 0.21 -1.40 -16.39
N ARG A 76 1.23 -1.34 -15.52
CA ARG A 76 2.01 -2.53 -15.12
C ARG A 76 1.19 -3.53 -14.33
N SER A 77 0.26 -3.07 -13.48
CA SER A 77 -0.66 -3.95 -12.78
C SER A 77 -1.59 -4.69 -13.74
N PHE A 78 -2.09 -4.03 -14.79
CA PHE A 78 -2.98 -4.67 -15.78
C PHE A 78 -2.23 -5.52 -16.83
N SER A 79 -1.03 -5.12 -17.26
CA SER A 79 -0.27 -5.80 -18.32
C SER A 79 0.85 -6.69 -17.79
N LYS A 80 0.67 -8.02 -17.88
CA LYS A 80 1.70 -9.01 -17.52
C LYS A 80 3.02 -8.75 -18.25
N ALA A 81 2.98 -8.39 -19.53
CA ALA A 81 4.17 -8.10 -20.32
C ALA A 81 4.91 -6.84 -19.82
N ALA A 82 4.19 -5.77 -19.47
CA ALA A 82 4.79 -4.58 -18.89
C ALA A 82 5.39 -4.86 -17.51
N PHE A 83 4.73 -5.70 -16.71
CA PHE A 83 5.23 -6.12 -15.41
C PHE A 83 6.54 -6.90 -15.52
N VAL A 84 6.60 -7.91 -16.41
CA VAL A 84 7.83 -8.69 -16.68
C VAL A 84 8.98 -7.77 -17.11
N ARG A 85 8.74 -6.86 -18.06
CA ARG A 85 9.76 -5.89 -18.48
C ARG A 85 10.26 -5.00 -17.33
N SER A 86 9.39 -4.66 -16.40
CA SER A 86 9.77 -3.87 -15.22
C SER A 86 10.64 -4.70 -14.27
N LEU A 87 10.30 -5.96 -14.03
CA LEU A 87 11.07 -6.89 -13.18
C LEU A 87 12.46 -7.19 -13.77
N GLN A 88 12.57 -7.28 -15.10
CA GLN A 88 13.81 -7.52 -15.82
C GLN A 88 14.88 -6.42 -15.61
N ARG A 89 14.49 -5.24 -15.09
CA ARG A 89 15.46 -4.21 -14.67
C ARG A 89 16.28 -4.63 -13.45
N LEU A 90 15.76 -5.53 -12.62
CA LEU A 90 16.45 -6.07 -11.45
C LEU A 90 17.03 -7.46 -11.74
N ILE A 91 16.29 -8.32 -12.46
CA ILE A 91 16.69 -9.69 -12.79
C ILE A 91 16.38 -9.97 -14.27
N PRO A 92 17.34 -9.74 -15.19
CA PRO A 92 17.12 -9.84 -16.64
C PRO A 92 16.62 -11.20 -17.14
N GLU A 93 16.94 -12.28 -16.43
CA GLU A 93 16.62 -13.67 -16.78
C GLU A 93 15.15 -14.03 -16.55
N ILE A 94 14.38 -13.16 -15.88
CA ILE A 94 12.96 -13.40 -15.63
C ILE A 94 12.17 -13.42 -16.94
N ARG A 95 11.34 -14.45 -17.09
CA ARG A 95 10.43 -14.66 -18.22
C ARG A 95 8.99 -14.71 -17.74
N SER A 96 8.04 -14.47 -18.65
CA SER A 96 6.60 -14.49 -18.35
C SER A 96 6.11 -15.83 -17.80
N GLU A 97 6.75 -16.93 -18.19
CA GLU A 97 6.48 -18.30 -17.73
C GLU A 97 6.88 -18.55 -16.28
N HIS A 98 7.82 -17.77 -15.73
CA HIS A 98 8.20 -17.85 -14.31
C HIS A 98 7.17 -17.17 -13.39
N LEU A 99 6.23 -16.40 -13.95
CA LEU A 99 5.24 -15.63 -13.19
C LEU A 99 3.89 -16.34 -13.17
N HIS A 100 3.41 -16.59 -11.97
CA HIS A 100 2.06 -17.06 -11.68
C HIS A 100 1.28 -15.98 -10.92
N SER A 101 -0.05 -16.08 -10.95
CA SER A 101 -0.88 -15.15 -10.18
C SER A 101 -0.72 -15.42 -8.69
N ALA A 102 -0.57 -14.36 -7.91
CA ALA A 102 -0.57 -14.41 -6.45
C ALA A 102 -1.79 -13.63 -5.91
N PRO A 103 -2.21 -13.88 -4.67
CA PRO A 103 -3.20 -13.04 -3.99
C PRO A 103 -2.76 -11.58 -3.94
N SER A 104 -3.73 -10.66 -3.96
CA SER A 104 -3.47 -9.24 -3.72
C SER A 104 -3.76 -8.88 -2.26
N GLY A 105 -3.26 -7.73 -1.83
CA GLY A 105 -3.61 -7.12 -0.55
C GLY A 105 -4.08 -5.68 -0.74
N VAL A 106 -5.02 -5.26 0.10
CA VAL A 106 -5.46 -3.87 0.17
C VAL A 106 -4.86 -3.22 1.42
N ARG A 107 -4.17 -2.09 1.23
CA ARG A 107 -3.63 -1.29 2.32
C ARG A 107 -4.49 -0.05 2.50
N ALA A 108 -5.09 0.11 3.68
CA ALA A 108 -5.61 1.39 4.12
C ALA A 108 -4.42 2.31 4.41
N GLN A 109 -4.36 3.45 3.71
CA GLN A 109 -3.30 4.43 3.88
C GLN A 109 -3.96 5.78 4.17
N ALA A 110 -3.65 6.36 5.33
CA ALA A 110 -4.18 7.68 5.67
C ALA A 110 -3.57 8.75 4.75
N LEU A 111 -4.45 9.62 4.26
CA LEU A 111 -4.14 10.71 3.33
C LEU A 111 -4.78 11.99 3.88
N GLY A 112 -3.94 13.01 4.09
CA GLY A 112 -4.41 14.32 4.51
C GLY A 112 -5.16 15.06 3.40
N ARG A 113 -6.00 16.05 3.77
CA ARG A 113 -6.70 16.91 2.81
C ARG A 113 -5.75 17.77 1.96
N ASP A 114 -4.52 17.94 2.42
CA ASP A 114 -3.44 18.63 1.70
C ASP A 114 -2.81 17.76 0.59
N GLY A 115 -3.13 16.47 0.54
CA GLY A 115 -2.61 15.50 -0.42
C GLY A 115 -1.34 14.78 0.03
N LYS A 116 -0.95 14.91 1.31
CA LYS A 116 0.19 14.19 1.87
C LYS A 116 -0.25 12.90 2.55
N LEU A 117 0.46 11.82 2.27
CA LEU A 117 0.28 10.57 2.98
C LEU A 117 0.81 10.72 4.40
N VAL A 118 0.12 10.10 5.37
CA VAL A 118 0.56 10.12 6.75
C VAL A 118 1.57 8.99 6.96
N ASP A 119 2.80 9.37 7.28
CA ASP A 119 3.93 8.46 7.46
C ASP A 119 4.06 7.92 8.90
N ASP A 120 3.28 8.44 9.84
CA ASP A 120 3.29 8.06 11.26
C ASP A 120 1.94 7.47 11.72
N PHE A 121 1.90 6.94 12.94
CA PHE A 121 0.67 6.45 13.56
C PHE A 121 -0.33 7.58 13.75
N VAL A 122 -1.58 7.31 13.39
CA VAL A 122 -2.70 8.19 13.74
C VAL A 122 -3.57 7.46 14.73
N ILE A 123 -3.48 7.87 16.00
CA ILE A 123 -4.29 7.34 17.08
C ILE A 123 -5.25 8.45 17.52
N VAL A 124 -6.55 8.19 17.44
CA VAL A 124 -7.60 9.12 17.87
C VAL A 124 -8.34 8.50 19.03
N GLU A 125 -8.43 9.26 20.11
CA GLU A 125 -8.93 8.77 21.39
C GLU A 125 -10.14 9.60 21.83
N ASN A 126 -11.15 8.95 22.40
CA ASN A 126 -12.20 9.56 23.21
C ASN A 126 -12.31 8.80 24.54
N ASP A 127 -13.25 9.16 25.42
CA ASP A 127 -13.34 8.56 26.77
C ASP A 127 -13.49 7.02 26.76
N LEU A 128 -14.10 6.45 25.73
CA LEU A 128 -14.48 5.03 25.67
C LEU A 128 -13.74 4.22 24.59
N VAL A 129 -13.07 4.88 23.64
CA VAL A 129 -12.54 4.26 22.42
C VAL A 129 -11.17 4.83 22.07
N VAL A 130 -10.25 3.94 21.72
CA VAL A 130 -8.97 4.25 21.09
C VAL A 130 -9.00 3.70 19.67
N ASN A 131 -8.94 4.60 18.68
CA ASN A 131 -8.96 4.26 17.26
C ASN A 131 -7.56 4.38 16.66
N VAL A 132 -7.04 3.30 16.09
CA VAL A 132 -5.80 3.33 15.30
C VAL A 132 -6.18 3.51 13.83
N LEU A 133 -6.16 4.76 13.37
CA LEU A 133 -6.59 5.14 12.03
C LEU A 133 -5.50 4.97 10.97
N ASN A 134 -4.23 5.02 11.37
CA ASN A 134 -3.09 4.77 10.49
C ASN A 134 -2.03 4.01 11.27
N ALA A 135 -1.54 2.92 10.69
CA ALA A 135 -0.41 2.15 11.16
C ALA A 135 0.47 1.86 9.93
N PRO A 136 1.43 2.75 9.62
CA PRO A 136 2.21 2.64 8.40
C PRO A 136 3.16 1.43 8.45
N SER A 137 3.59 0.96 7.28
CA SER A 137 4.55 -0.12 7.16
C SER A 137 5.88 0.23 7.86
N PRO A 138 6.51 -0.70 8.62
CA PRO A 138 6.15 -2.11 8.76
C PRO A 138 5.31 -2.39 10.03
N ALA A 139 4.00 -2.09 9.98
CA ALA A 139 3.08 -2.30 11.11
C ALA A 139 3.03 -3.74 11.63
N ALA A 140 3.06 -4.74 10.75
CA ALA A 140 3.05 -6.15 11.17
C ALA A 140 4.31 -6.52 11.97
N THR A 141 5.49 -6.05 11.55
CA THR A 141 6.75 -6.25 12.27
C THR A 141 6.75 -5.54 13.63
N ALA A 142 6.15 -4.35 13.69
CA ALA A 142 6.06 -3.56 14.91
C ALA A 142 4.84 -3.88 15.79
N ALA A 143 4.04 -4.91 15.45
CA ALA A 143 2.72 -5.12 16.05
C ALA A 143 2.74 -5.24 17.58
N LEU A 144 3.76 -5.89 18.16
CA LEU A 144 3.90 -6.02 19.62
C LEU A 144 4.18 -4.66 20.29
N ASN A 145 5.01 -3.82 19.66
CA ASN A 145 5.30 -2.47 20.16
C ASN A 145 4.08 -1.56 20.03
N VAL A 146 3.34 -1.68 18.93
CA VAL A 146 2.06 -0.97 18.73
C VAL A 146 1.05 -1.40 19.78
N GLY A 147 0.93 -2.71 20.04
CA GLY A 147 0.06 -3.24 21.08
C GLY A 147 0.42 -2.71 22.47
N ARG A 148 1.72 -2.68 22.81
CA ARG A 148 2.20 -2.09 24.07
C ARG A 148 1.85 -0.60 24.18
N LEU A 149 2.08 0.18 23.12
CA LEU A 149 1.74 1.61 23.08
C LEU A 149 0.24 1.84 23.34
N ILE A 150 -0.63 1.01 22.77
CA ILE A 150 -2.07 1.09 22.97
C ILE A 150 -2.44 0.74 24.42
N VAL A 151 -1.87 -0.33 24.97
CA VAL A 151 -2.12 -0.74 26.37
C VAL A 151 -1.65 0.34 27.36
N ASP A 152 -0.48 0.93 27.15
CA ASP A 152 0.06 1.99 28.01
C ASP A 152 -0.88 3.22 28.02
N LYS A 153 -1.48 3.55 26.87
CA LYS A 153 -2.49 4.63 26.74
C LYS A 153 -3.81 4.33 27.44
N LEU A 154 -4.21 3.05 27.50
CA LEU A 154 -5.42 2.61 28.19
C LEU A 154 -5.23 2.46 29.70
N GLY A 155 -4.03 2.07 30.14
CA GLY A 155 -3.72 1.83 31.55
C GLY A 155 -3.95 3.05 32.44
N THR A 156 -3.70 4.26 31.93
CA THR A 156 -3.97 5.52 32.65
C THR A 156 -5.45 5.81 32.85
N ARG A 157 -6.35 5.11 32.16
CA ARG A 157 -7.80 5.33 32.16
C ARG A 157 -8.58 4.26 32.94
N LEU A 158 -7.94 3.12 33.18
CA LEU A 158 -8.50 1.98 33.92
C LEU A 158 -8.04 1.94 35.38
N ALA A 159 -7.09 2.80 35.76
CA ALA A 159 -6.64 2.99 37.13
C ALA A 159 -7.53 4.02 37.85
#